data_AF-A0A7X7BMK7-F1
#
_entry.id   AF-A0A7X7BMK7-F1
#
_cell.length_a   1.000
_cell.length_b   1.000
_cell.length_c   1.000
_cell.angle_alpha   90.00
_cell.angle_beta   90.00
_cell.angle_gamma   90.00
#
_symmetry.space_group_name_H-M   'P 1'
#
loop_
_entity.id
_entity.type
_entity.pdbx_description
1 polymer ?
#
loop_
_entity_poly.entity_id
_entity_poly.type
_entity_poly.pdbx_seq_one_letter_code
_entity_poly.pdbx_strand_id
1 'polypeptide(L)'
;AVTRLLDMGIEPYLVSGSLLGVVAQRLVRRICPHCKEETSVTGVLLQHGIDKAWRGKGCEKCRNTGYMGRFGLYEQFDVTPEIQAAIAEKAPSSELRRLARKNGFYTLLELGIKSVANGETTPEEMLRVVGEV
;
A
#
# COMPACT_ATOMS: atom_id res chain seq x y z
N ALA A 1 11.91 -5.32 4.74
CA ALA A 1 12.74 -6.37 4.10
C ALA A 1 14.22 -6.16 4.37
N VAL A 2 14.78 -4.96 4.13
CA VAL A 2 16.20 -4.63 4.42
C VAL A 2 16.60 -5.05 5.83
N THR A 3 15.90 -4.57 6.87
CA THR A 3 16.17 -4.94 8.27
C THR A 3 16.16 -6.46 8.48
N ARG A 4 15.19 -7.17 7.91
CA ARG A 4 15.08 -8.62 8.02
C ARG A 4 16.28 -9.35 7.38
N LEU A 5 16.81 -8.86 6.25
CA LEU A 5 18.01 -9.44 5.63
C LEU A 5 19.23 -9.31 6.56
N LEU A 6 19.35 -8.16 7.24
CA LEU A 6 20.41 -7.93 8.23
C LEU A 6 20.20 -8.83 9.47
N ASP A 7 18.97 -8.97 9.96
CA ASP A 7 18.63 -9.86 11.08
C ASP A 7 18.93 -11.34 10.75
N MET A 8 18.85 -11.73 9.48
CA MET A 8 19.22 -13.06 8.98
C MET A 8 20.73 -13.26 8.83
N GLY A 9 21.55 -12.26 9.18
CA GLY A 9 23.01 -12.34 9.14
C GLY A 9 23.63 -12.04 7.77
N ILE A 10 22.88 -11.46 6.84
CA ILE A 10 23.46 -11.01 5.56
C ILE A 10 24.27 -9.74 5.81
N GLU A 11 25.51 -9.73 5.35
CA GLU A 11 26.40 -8.58 5.51
C GLU A 11 25.83 -7.32 4.82
N PRO A 12 25.84 -6.15 5.49
CA PRO A 12 25.23 -4.93 4.94
C PRO A 12 25.78 -4.51 3.59
N TYR A 13 27.08 -4.70 3.34
CA TYR A 13 27.69 -4.35 2.05
C TYR A 13 27.16 -5.23 0.91
N LEU A 14 26.77 -6.48 1.19
CA LEU A 14 26.13 -7.35 0.20
C LEU A 14 24.71 -6.90 -0.08
N VAL A 15 23.94 -6.55 0.95
CA VAL A 15 22.58 -6.02 0.77
C VAL A 15 22.64 -4.72 -0.02
N SER A 16 23.54 -3.80 0.38
CA SER A 16 23.79 -2.54 -0.30
C SER A 16 24.21 -2.74 -1.76
N GLY A 17 25.15 -3.65 -2.05
CA GLY A 17 25.67 -3.86 -3.40
C GLY A 17 24.76 -4.63 -4.35
N SER A 18 23.79 -5.40 -3.84
CA SER A 18 22.98 -6.33 -4.65
C SER A 18 21.48 -6.03 -4.69
N LEU A 19 20.94 -5.33 -3.69
CA LEU A 19 19.51 -5.08 -3.59
C LEU A 19 19.14 -3.87 -4.45
N LEU A 20 18.37 -4.10 -5.53
CA LEU A 20 17.87 -3.02 -6.38
C LEU A 20 16.60 -2.35 -5.82
N GLY A 21 15.80 -3.11 -5.09
CA GLY A 21 14.51 -2.65 -4.59
C GLY A 21 13.76 -3.72 -3.82
N VAL A 22 12.68 -3.32 -3.19
CA VAL A 22 11.77 -4.18 -2.44
C VAL A 22 10.34 -3.80 -2.80
N VAL A 23 9.52 -4.78 -3.16
CA VAL A 23 8.09 -4.58 -3.38
C VAL A 23 7.31 -5.30 -2.29
N ALA A 24 6.46 -4.55 -1.59
CA ALA A 24 5.41 -5.10 -0.74
C ALA A 24 4.07 -4.98 -1.48
N GLN A 25 3.31 -6.07 -1.53
CA GLN A 25 2.06 -6.12 -2.28
C GLN A 25 0.87 -6.61 -1.46
N ARG A 26 -0.32 -6.08 -1.77
CA ARG A 26 -1.62 -6.60 -1.29
C ARG A 26 -2.61 -6.70 -2.45
N LEU A 27 -3.39 -7.78 -2.46
CA LEU A 27 -4.48 -7.96 -3.43
C LEU A 27 -5.79 -7.46 -2.82
N VAL A 28 -6.38 -6.46 -3.45
CA VAL A 28 -7.61 -5.82 -2.98
C VAL A 28 -8.75 -6.09 -3.96
N ARG A 29 -9.96 -6.30 -3.43
CA ARG A 29 -11.16 -6.51 -4.25
C ARG A 29 -11.59 -5.18 -4.90
N ARG A 30 -12.00 -5.26 -6.17
CA ARG A 30 -12.53 -4.12 -6.92
C ARG A 30 -14.04 -4.01 -6.72
N ILE A 31 -14.55 -2.80 -6.54
CA ILE A 31 -16.00 -2.56 -6.48
C ILE A 31 -16.64 -3.06 -7.78
N CYS A 32 -17.77 -3.77 -7.66
CA CYS A 32 -18.52 -4.18 -8.84
C CYS A 32 -19.03 -2.95 -9.62
N PRO A 33 -18.70 -2.80 -10.91
CA PRO A 33 -19.09 -1.62 -11.70
C PRO A 33 -20.60 -1.56 -11.99
N HIS A 34 -21.33 -2.66 -11.80
CA HIS A 34 -22.77 -2.74 -12.08
C HIS A 34 -23.66 -2.37 -10.90
N CYS A 35 -23.11 -2.33 -9.69
CA CYS A 35 -23.87 -2.04 -8.48
C CYS A 35 -23.11 -1.08 -7.55
N LYS A 36 -22.22 -0.26 -8.12
CA LYS A 36 -21.47 0.78 -7.41
C LYS A 36 -22.41 1.91 -6.99
N GLU A 37 -22.37 2.29 -5.73
CA GLU A 37 -23.13 3.40 -5.17
C GLU A 37 -22.30 4.18 -4.14
N GLU A 38 -22.65 5.45 -3.96
CA GLU A 38 -22.01 6.33 -2.98
C GLU A 38 -22.38 5.88 -1.56
N THR A 39 -21.42 5.95 -0.64
CA THR A 39 -21.61 5.63 0.77
C THR A 39 -21.01 6.73 1.63
N SER A 40 -21.51 6.86 2.86
CA SER A 40 -20.95 7.79 3.84
C SER A 40 -19.50 7.43 4.17
N VAL A 41 -18.68 8.45 4.39
CA VAL A 41 -17.29 8.30 4.82
C VAL A 41 -17.20 8.38 6.33
N THR A 42 -16.38 7.52 6.93
CA THR A 42 -16.13 7.50 8.38
C THR A 42 -14.64 7.28 8.68
N GLY A 43 -14.23 7.68 9.89
CA GLY A 43 -12.92 7.32 10.46
C GLY A 43 -11.72 7.89 9.69
N VAL A 44 -10.74 7.02 9.44
CA VAL A 44 -9.43 7.34 8.84
C VAL A 44 -9.57 8.12 7.52
N LEU A 45 -10.58 7.81 6.72
CA LEU A 45 -10.76 8.48 5.42
C LEU A 45 -11.05 9.98 5.54
N LEU A 46 -11.83 10.40 6.55
CA LEU A 46 -12.09 11.82 6.81
C LEU A 46 -10.81 12.55 7.26
N GLN A 47 -9.97 11.88 8.06
CA GLN A 47 -8.67 12.44 8.48
C GLN A 47 -7.74 12.69 7.30
N HIS A 48 -7.91 11.93 6.22
CA HIS A 48 -7.18 12.09 4.96
C HIS A 48 -7.92 12.96 3.92
N GLY A 49 -8.96 13.69 4.33
CA GLY A 49 -9.69 14.62 3.46
C GLY A 49 -10.57 13.97 2.40
N ILE A 50 -10.89 12.68 2.57
CA ILE A 50 -11.82 11.97 1.68
C ILE A 50 -13.23 12.18 2.22
N ASP A 51 -14.08 12.84 1.44
CA ASP A 51 -15.47 13.18 1.79
C ASP A 51 -16.49 12.26 1.11
N LYS A 52 -16.06 11.50 0.09
CA LYS A 52 -16.87 10.53 -0.64
C LYS A 52 -16.19 9.17 -0.73
N ALA A 53 -16.96 8.13 -0.48
CA ALA A 53 -16.55 6.75 -0.69
C ALA A 53 -17.62 5.99 -1.48
N TRP A 54 -17.23 4.83 -1.97
CA TRP A 54 -18.09 3.98 -2.78
C TRP A 54 -18.15 2.58 -2.21
N ARG A 55 -19.30 1.94 -2.37
CA ARG A 55 -19.49 0.52 -2.06
C ARG A 55 -20.22 -0.18 -3.21
N GLY A 56 -20.18 -1.50 -3.21
CA GLY A 56 -21.05 -2.31 -4.06
C GLY A 56 -22.24 -2.82 -3.27
N LYS A 57 -23.47 -2.44 -3.65
CA LYS A 57 -24.69 -2.91 -2.95
C LYS A 57 -25.00 -4.41 -3.09
N GLY A 58 -24.33 -5.08 -4.04
CA GLY A 58 -24.63 -6.44 -4.44
C GLY A 58 -25.59 -6.51 -5.62
N CYS A 59 -25.29 -7.37 -6.60
CA CYS A 59 -26.15 -7.70 -7.72
C CYS A 59 -25.82 -9.09 -8.26
N GLU A 60 -26.63 -9.60 -9.17
CA GLU A 60 -26.44 -10.92 -9.80
C GLU A 60 -25.06 -11.07 -10.44
N LYS A 61 -24.56 -10.02 -11.12
CA LYS A 61 -23.26 -10.06 -11.82
C LYS A 61 -22.07 -10.26 -10.89
N CYS A 62 -22.15 -9.73 -9.66
CA CYS A 62 -21.12 -9.95 -8.63
C CYS A 62 -21.53 -11.03 -7.62
N ARG A 63 -22.58 -11.82 -7.90
CA ARG A 63 -23.12 -12.85 -7.00
C ARG A 63 -23.43 -12.29 -5.60
N ASN A 64 -24.01 -11.08 -5.57
CA ASN A 64 -24.37 -10.34 -4.37
C ASN A 64 -23.20 -10.03 -3.40
N THR A 65 -21.94 -10.10 -3.87
CA THR A 65 -20.78 -9.79 -3.01
C THR A 65 -20.44 -8.30 -2.93
N GLY A 66 -20.88 -7.51 -3.90
CA GLY A 66 -20.47 -6.11 -4.07
C GLY A 66 -19.11 -5.91 -4.75
N TYR A 67 -18.37 -6.99 -5.05
CA TYR A 67 -17.04 -6.93 -5.65
C TYR A 67 -16.93 -7.73 -6.96
N MET A 68 -16.12 -7.27 -7.91
CA MET A 68 -15.88 -7.98 -9.16
C MET A 68 -14.44 -7.78 -9.63
N GLY A 69 -13.64 -8.84 -9.52
CA GLY A 69 -12.21 -8.80 -9.80
C GLY A 69 -11.37 -8.26 -8.63
N ARG A 70 -10.06 -8.21 -8.85
CA ARG A 70 -9.06 -7.76 -7.88
C ARG A 70 -7.99 -6.93 -8.59
N PHE A 71 -7.27 -6.12 -7.82
CA PHE A 71 -6.07 -5.44 -8.28
C PHE A 71 -5.01 -5.42 -7.17
N GLY A 72 -3.76 -5.16 -7.55
CA GLY A 72 -2.64 -5.07 -6.61
C GLY A 72 -2.40 -3.64 -6.17
N LEU A 73 -2.17 -3.46 -4.87
CA LEU A 73 -1.47 -2.30 -4.33
C LEU A 73 0.01 -2.66 -4.18
N TYR A 74 0.89 -1.79 -4.66
CA TYR A 74 2.34 -2.02 -4.71
C TYR A 74 3.07 -0.89 -3.99
N GLU A 75 3.54 -1.17 -2.78
CA GLU A 75 4.48 -0.33 -2.04
C GLU A 75 5.90 -0.69 -2.52
N GLN A 76 6.45 0.17 -3.37
CA GLN A 76 7.75 -0.05 -4.01
C GLN A 76 8.82 0.83 -3.35
N PHE A 77 9.80 0.19 -2.74
CA PHE A 77 10.98 0.80 -2.16
C PHE A 77 12.17 0.59 -3.10
N ASP A 78 12.56 1.64 -3.80
CA ASP A 78 13.73 1.59 -4.70
C ASP A 78 15.01 1.90 -3.93
N VAL A 79 16.08 1.14 -4.20
CA VAL A 79 17.39 1.37 -3.58
C VAL A 79 18.17 2.34 -4.46
N THR A 80 18.06 3.64 -4.14
CA THR A 80 18.87 4.69 -4.75
C THR A 80 20.30 4.70 -4.18
N PRO A 81 21.27 5.40 -4.78
CA PRO A 81 22.62 5.53 -4.22
C PRO A 81 22.66 6.03 -2.77
N GLU A 82 21.78 6.95 -2.38
CA GLU A 82 21.69 7.43 -0.99
C GLU A 82 21.19 6.36 -0.04
N ILE A 83 20.17 5.59 -0.46
CA ILE A 83 19.65 4.47 0.32
C ILE A 83 20.69 3.35 0.42
N GLN A 84 21.42 3.10 -0.66
CA GLN A 84 22.50 2.14 -0.73
C GLN A 84 23.59 2.46 0.31
N ALA A 85 24.02 3.72 0.38
CA ALA A 85 24.97 4.20 1.40
C ALA A 85 24.40 4.03 2.82
N ALA A 86 23.14 4.43 3.04
CA ALA A 86 22.48 4.29 4.33
C ALA A 86 22.35 2.82 4.79
N ILE A 87 22.14 1.87 3.86
CA ILE A 87 22.15 0.44 4.17
C ILE A 87 23.54 -0.02 4.60
N ALA A 88 24.60 0.40 3.89
CA ALA A 88 25.97 0.04 4.23
C ALA A 88 26.37 0.55 5.64
N GLU A 89 25.87 1.73 6.02
CA GLU A 89 26.07 2.33 7.35
C GLU A 89 25.15 1.78 8.45
N LYS A 90 24.28 0.81 8.14
CA LYS A 90 23.27 0.27 9.07
C LYS A 90 22.36 1.36 9.65
N ALA A 91 21.99 2.34 8.83
CA ALA A 91 21.07 3.40 9.24
C ALA A 91 19.73 2.83 9.75
N PRO A 92 19.08 3.51 10.71
CA PRO A 92 17.79 3.05 11.23
C PRO A 92 16.72 3.05 10.14
N SER A 93 15.72 2.17 10.26
CA SER A 93 14.66 2.04 9.26
C SER A 93 13.85 3.33 9.05
N SER A 94 13.78 4.21 10.06
CA SER A 94 13.16 5.53 9.95
C SER A 94 13.89 6.42 8.93
N GLU A 95 15.21 6.36 8.90
CA GLU A 95 16.04 7.11 7.96
C GLU A 95 15.89 6.58 6.53
N LEU A 96 15.90 5.26 6.36
CA LEU A 96 15.63 4.62 5.07
C LEU A 96 14.26 5.01 4.51
N ARG A 97 13.22 5.02 5.36
CA ARG A 97 11.88 5.48 4.97
C ARG A 97 11.90 6.94 4.56
N ARG A 98 12.56 7.81 5.33
CA ARG A 98 12.67 9.24 5.03
C ARG A 98 13.33 9.49 3.66
N LEU A 99 14.40 8.75 3.34
CA LEU A 99 15.06 8.82 2.04
C LEU A 99 14.14 8.33 0.92
N ALA A 100 13.47 7.19 1.11
CA ALA A 100 12.53 6.65 0.12
C ALA A 100 11.36 7.61 -0.16
N ARG A 101 10.84 8.30 0.85
CA ARG A 101 9.79 9.32 0.68
C ARG A 101 10.17 10.42 -0.30
N LYS A 102 11.45 10.83 -0.32
CA LYS A 102 11.93 11.84 -1.28
C LYS A 102 11.87 11.36 -2.73
N ASN A 103 11.93 10.05 -2.94
CA ASN A 103 11.94 9.41 -4.26
C ASN A 103 10.56 8.83 -4.64
N GLY A 104 9.47 9.38 -4.09
CA GLY A 104 8.11 8.98 -4.50
C GLY A 104 7.60 7.69 -3.86
N PHE A 105 8.18 7.25 -2.75
CA PHE A 105 7.68 6.11 -1.98
C PHE A 105 6.29 6.40 -1.39
N TYR A 106 5.32 5.56 -1.74
CA TYR A 106 3.98 5.52 -1.13
C TYR A 106 3.78 4.21 -0.37
N THR A 107 3.22 4.33 0.82
CA THR A 107 2.85 3.17 1.64
C THR A 107 1.61 2.48 1.09
N LEU A 108 1.42 1.21 1.45
CA LEU A 108 0.18 0.48 1.16
C LEU A 108 -1.08 1.21 1.65
N LEU A 109 -0.99 1.93 2.78
CA LEU A 109 -2.09 2.72 3.31
C LEU A 109 -2.44 3.90 2.41
N GLU A 110 -1.45 4.71 2.02
CA GLU A 110 -1.71 5.85 1.14
C GLU A 110 -2.22 5.42 -0.23
N LEU A 111 -1.67 4.33 -0.77
CA LEU A 111 -2.15 3.72 -2.00
C LEU A 111 -3.60 3.23 -1.85
N GLY A 112 -3.92 2.59 -0.72
CA GLY A 112 -5.27 2.15 -0.39
C GLY A 112 -6.27 3.30 -0.28
N ILE A 113 -5.92 4.36 0.45
CA ILE A 113 -6.74 5.58 0.59
C ILE A 113 -6.99 6.21 -0.78
N LYS A 114 -5.95 6.32 -1.61
CA LYS A 114 -6.09 6.85 -2.98
C LYS A 114 -7.02 5.98 -3.83
N SER A 115 -6.93 4.66 -3.74
CA SER A 115 -7.84 3.75 -4.44
C SER A 115 -9.29 3.83 -3.95
N VAL A 116 -9.51 4.10 -2.65
CA VAL A 116 -10.85 4.37 -2.12
C VAL A 116 -11.38 5.70 -2.66
N ALA A 117 -10.57 6.75 -2.65
CA ALA A 117 -10.93 8.06 -3.18
C ALA A 117 -11.32 8.00 -4.67
N ASN A 118 -10.60 7.17 -5.45
CA ASN A 118 -10.91 6.90 -6.85
C ASN A 118 -12.14 5.99 -7.05
N GLY A 119 -12.69 5.44 -5.97
CA GLY A 119 -13.82 4.50 -5.98
C GLY A 119 -13.49 3.19 -6.68
N GLU A 120 -12.24 2.72 -6.58
CA GLU A 120 -11.80 1.43 -7.12
C GLU A 120 -12.07 0.29 -6.14
N THR A 121 -11.91 0.57 -4.85
CA THR A 121 -12.16 -0.35 -3.74
C THR A 121 -12.96 0.34 -2.63
N THR A 122 -13.43 -0.41 -1.64
CA THR A 122 -14.24 0.14 -0.55
C THR A 122 -13.38 0.43 0.69
N PRO A 123 -13.84 1.31 1.60
CA PRO A 123 -13.18 1.54 2.89
C PRO A 123 -12.92 0.25 3.67
N GLU A 124 -13.93 -0.63 3.74
CA GLU A 124 -13.87 -1.89 4.48
C GLU A 124 -12.85 -2.85 3.86
N GLU A 125 -12.79 -2.87 2.53
CA GLU A 125 -11.80 -3.66 1.84
C GLU A 125 -10.40 -3.13 2.11
N MET A 126 -10.17 -1.82 1.98
CA MET A 126 -8.86 -1.21 2.26
C MET A 126 -8.35 -1.56 3.67
N LEU A 127 -9.19 -1.36 4.71
CA LEU A 127 -8.84 -1.67 6.09
C LEU A 127 -8.51 -3.16 6.29
N ARG A 128 -9.27 -4.05 5.64
CA ARG A 128 -9.05 -5.51 5.72
C ARG A 128 -7.67 -5.94 5.20
N VAL A 129 -7.14 -5.27 4.16
CA VAL A 129 -5.89 -5.70 3.48
C VAL A 129 -4.66 -4.96 3.93
N VAL A 130 -4.80 -3.69 4.30
CA VAL A 130 -3.69 -2.87 4.78
C VAL A 130 -3.50 -3.05 6.29
N GLY A 131 -4.57 -3.39 7.03
CA GLY A 131 -4.58 -3.48 8.49
C GLY A 131 -5.25 -2.26 9.12
N GLU A 132 -5.68 -2.41 10.38
CA GLU A 132 -6.15 -1.28 11.19
C GLU A 132 -4.96 -0.35 11.52
N VAL A 133 -5.20 0.96 11.41
CA VAL A 133 -4.25 2.01 11.83
C VAL A 133 -4.38 2.23 13.32
#